data_AF-A0A800C7L5-F1
#
_entry.id   AF-A0A800C7L5-F1
#
_cell.length_a   1.000
_cell.length_b   1.000
_cell.length_c   1.000
_cell.angle_alpha   90.00
_cell.angle_beta   90.00
_cell.angle_gamma   90.00
#
_symmetry.space_group_name_H-M   'P 1'
#
loop_
_entity.id
_entity.type
_entity.pdbx_description
1 polymer ?
#
loop_
_entity_poly.entity_id
_entity_poly.type
_entity_poly.pdbx_seq_one_letter_code
_entity_poly.pdbx_strand_id
1 'polypeptide(L)'
;DGVGVGKTIEAGLILRELQARRDIRSILIICPRPLVTERKWQIEMKRFEERFLHLDGPTLRYCINEMDLEGIWPEQHQRIIIPYSLFDETLLYGSDGRRKRKKGLLDLDPPPRFDLVIVDEAHHIRNQDTFSHKAVRFFCDHAEAVIFLTATPIQLGNHDLFVLLNTLRPDIIIDQESFEHMSEPNPFINQAVAVARAQEPEWTIQAKEALDSAARTPWGQSILRHNPEFNRINARLAEGKIGLEERVQLITDLEALHTFSGIINRTRRRDIGEFTVRKPETVVVEFTPKQKELHDELLQVQAEVFSRLHGDVNVKFMMTTIRRQAASCLFGLAPFLEEILSRHLDELSWEEADN
;
A
#
# COMPACT_ATOMS: atom_id res chain seq x y z
N ASP A 1 -0.71 6.31 -8.74
CA ASP A 1 -1.65 7.35 -9.21
C ASP A 1 -2.84 7.57 -8.30
N GLY A 2 -3.41 8.77 -8.35
CA GLY A 2 -4.66 9.11 -7.64
C GLY A 2 -5.81 8.12 -7.95
N VAL A 3 -6.79 8.04 -7.06
CA VAL A 3 -7.98 7.18 -7.29
C VAL A 3 -8.71 7.64 -8.55
N GLY A 4 -9.04 6.71 -9.44
CA GLY A 4 -9.77 7.01 -10.68
C GLY A 4 -8.95 7.67 -11.78
N VAL A 5 -7.62 7.69 -11.68
CA VAL A 5 -6.72 8.17 -12.76
C VAL A 5 -6.55 7.14 -13.89
N GLY A 6 -6.89 5.86 -13.64
CA GLY A 6 -6.82 4.82 -14.67
C GLY A 6 -5.73 3.78 -14.47
N LYS A 7 -5.23 3.56 -13.24
CA LYS A 7 -4.20 2.54 -12.92
C LYS A 7 -4.37 1.18 -13.62
N THR A 8 -5.60 0.67 -13.68
CA THR A 8 -5.89 -0.61 -14.36
C THR A 8 -5.71 -0.52 -15.88
N ILE A 9 -6.04 0.63 -16.49
CA ILE A 9 -5.83 0.90 -17.92
C ILE A 9 -4.33 1.06 -18.18
N GLU A 10 -3.61 1.81 -17.34
CA GLU A 10 -2.15 1.96 -17.42
C GLU A 10 -1.45 0.61 -17.34
N ALA A 11 -1.85 -0.27 -16.42
CA ALA A 11 -1.31 -1.63 -16.34
C ALA A 11 -1.56 -2.44 -17.62
N GLY A 12 -2.73 -2.29 -18.24
CA GLY A 12 -3.03 -2.91 -19.54
C GLY A 12 -2.19 -2.37 -20.68
N LEU A 13 -1.90 -1.06 -20.70
CA LEU A 13 -0.99 -0.44 -21.66
C LEU A 13 0.45 -0.93 -21.48
N ILE A 14 0.93 -1.00 -20.23
CA ILE A 14 2.26 -1.53 -19.92
C ILE A 14 2.36 -2.99 -20.37
N LEU A 15 1.34 -3.81 -20.10
CA LEU A 15 1.29 -5.18 -20.56
C LEU A 15 1.39 -5.28 -22.09
N ARG A 16 0.61 -4.47 -22.82
CA ARG A 16 0.65 -4.47 -24.29
C ARG A 16 1.99 -4.06 -24.85
N GLU A 17 2.65 -3.07 -24.26
CA GLU A 17 3.99 -2.65 -24.66
C GLU A 17 5.04 -3.73 -24.33
N LEU A 18 4.93 -4.40 -23.17
CA LEU A 18 5.81 -5.51 -22.81
C LEU A 18 5.64 -6.69 -23.79
N GLN A 19 4.40 -7.02 -24.15
CA GLN A 19 4.09 -8.06 -25.15
C GLN A 19 4.62 -7.73 -26.54
N ALA A 20 4.69 -6.44 -26.91
CA ALA A 20 5.28 -6.03 -28.18
C ALA A 20 6.81 -6.21 -28.21
N ARG A 21 7.47 -6.20 -27.04
CA ARG A 21 8.93 -6.30 -26.91
C ARG A 21 9.42 -7.70 -26.51
N ARG A 22 8.58 -8.48 -25.85
CA ARG A 22 8.91 -9.78 -25.26
C ARG A 22 7.73 -10.74 -25.40
N ASP A 23 8.04 -12.03 -25.44
CA ASP A 23 7.03 -13.08 -25.46
C ASP A 23 6.50 -13.34 -24.03
N ILE A 24 5.54 -12.52 -23.58
CA ILE A 24 4.88 -12.64 -22.27
C ILE A 24 3.75 -13.67 -22.37
N ARG A 25 3.95 -14.83 -21.75
CA ARG A 25 3.01 -15.96 -21.78
C ARG A 25 2.22 -16.07 -20.49
N SER A 26 2.89 -15.87 -19.36
CA SER A 26 2.36 -16.07 -18.01
C SER A 26 2.22 -14.76 -17.24
N ILE A 27 1.02 -14.48 -16.75
CA ILE A 27 0.67 -13.24 -16.07
C ILE A 27 -0.19 -13.56 -14.84
N LEU A 28 0.25 -13.07 -13.68
CA LEU A 28 -0.46 -13.18 -12.42
C LEU A 28 -0.91 -11.80 -11.96
N ILE A 29 -2.20 -11.63 -11.75
CA ILE A 29 -2.78 -10.43 -11.13
C ILE A 29 -3.23 -10.78 -9.71
N ILE A 30 -2.75 -10.00 -8.74
CA ILE A 30 -3.13 -10.13 -7.32
C ILE A 30 -3.93 -8.89 -6.94
N CYS A 31 -5.14 -9.05 -6.41
CA CYS A 31 -5.98 -7.90 -6.07
C CYS A 31 -6.95 -8.15 -4.89
N PRO A 32 -7.64 -7.12 -4.37
CA PRO A 32 -8.67 -7.31 -3.35
C PRO A 32 -9.88 -8.10 -3.86
N ARG A 33 -10.49 -8.91 -2.99
CA ARG A 33 -11.66 -9.74 -3.33
C ARG A 33 -12.83 -8.97 -3.98
N PRO A 34 -13.18 -7.72 -3.57
CA PRO A 34 -14.23 -6.96 -4.25
C PRO A 34 -13.99 -6.77 -5.76
N LEU A 35 -12.73 -6.52 -6.17
CA LEU A 35 -12.40 -6.33 -7.58
C LEU A 35 -12.54 -7.60 -8.42
N VAL A 36 -12.40 -8.75 -7.76
CA VAL A 36 -12.63 -10.06 -8.35
C VAL A 36 -14.13 -10.34 -8.47
N THR A 37 -14.90 -10.08 -7.42
CA THR A 37 -16.37 -10.24 -7.42
C THR A 37 -17.03 -9.39 -8.51
N GLU A 38 -16.56 -8.15 -8.69
CA GLU A 38 -17.03 -7.22 -9.74
C GLU A 38 -16.48 -7.55 -11.13
N ARG A 39 -15.59 -8.55 -11.26
CA ARG A 39 -14.89 -8.91 -12.50
C ARG A 39 -14.15 -7.74 -13.17
N LYS A 40 -13.73 -6.74 -12.38
CA LYS A 40 -13.13 -5.50 -12.88
C LYS A 40 -11.92 -5.78 -13.77
N TRP A 41 -10.96 -6.56 -13.28
CA TRP A 41 -9.76 -6.91 -14.03
C TRP A 41 -10.06 -7.71 -15.29
N GLN A 42 -11.02 -8.64 -15.27
CA GLN A 42 -11.39 -9.41 -16.45
C GLN A 42 -12.01 -8.53 -17.54
N ILE A 43 -12.87 -7.58 -17.16
CA ILE A 43 -13.53 -6.65 -18.08
C ILE A 43 -12.51 -5.68 -18.68
N GLU A 44 -11.65 -5.09 -17.85
CA GLU A 44 -10.65 -4.12 -18.32
C GLU A 44 -9.60 -4.79 -19.20
N MET A 45 -9.06 -5.96 -18.82
CA MET A 45 -8.07 -6.67 -19.64
C MET A 45 -8.64 -7.14 -20.98
N LYS A 46 -9.95 -7.41 -21.07
CA LYS A 46 -10.60 -7.73 -22.35
C LYS A 46 -10.51 -6.59 -23.37
N ARG A 47 -10.43 -5.32 -22.94
CA ARG A 47 -10.21 -4.16 -23.83
C ARG A 47 -8.84 -4.21 -24.50
N PHE A 48 -7.89 -4.82 -23.82
CA PHE A 48 -6.57 -5.09 -24.31
C PHE A 48 -6.50 -6.53 -24.82
N GLU A 49 -7.56 -7.12 -25.39
CA GLU A 49 -7.56 -8.48 -25.97
C GLU A 49 -7.00 -9.61 -25.07
N GLU A 50 -6.98 -9.38 -23.75
CA GLU A 50 -6.43 -10.30 -22.77
C GLU A 50 -7.54 -11.01 -22.00
N ARG A 51 -7.39 -12.32 -21.80
CA ARG A 51 -8.37 -13.16 -21.11
C ARG A 51 -7.73 -13.74 -19.86
N PHE A 52 -8.25 -13.34 -18.71
CA PHE A 52 -7.81 -13.80 -17.40
C PHE A 52 -8.85 -14.69 -16.74
N LEU A 53 -8.36 -15.74 -16.09
CA LEU A 53 -9.16 -16.64 -15.26
C LEU A 53 -9.02 -16.27 -13.79
N HIS A 54 -10.14 -16.25 -13.05
CA HIS A 54 -10.08 -16.13 -11.60
C HIS A 54 -9.84 -17.52 -11.01
N LEU A 55 -8.82 -17.64 -10.16
CA LEU A 55 -8.60 -18.86 -9.37
C LEU A 55 -9.29 -18.75 -8.02
N ASP A 56 -10.12 -19.76 -7.71
CA ASP A 56 -10.58 -20.00 -6.37
C ASP A 56 -9.59 -20.89 -5.59
N GLY A 57 -9.85 -21.10 -4.30
CA GLY A 57 -8.99 -21.93 -3.44
C GLY A 57 -8.75 -23.35 -3.97
N PRO A 58 -9.80 -24.10 -4.37
CA PRO A 58 -9.64 -25.43 -4.96
C PRO A 58 -8.80 -25.44 -6.24
N THR A 59 -9.04 -24.52 -7.17
CA THR A 59 -8.32 -24.47 -8.46
C THR A 59 -6.87 -24.04 -8.26
N LEU A 60 -6.61 -23.11 -7.34
CA LEU A 60 -5.25 -22.73 -6.97
C LEU A 60 -4.49 -23.91 -6.36
N ARG A 61 -5.14 -24.70 -5.50
CA ARG A 61 -4.54 -25.92 -4.95
C ARG A 61 -4.27 -26.97 -6.03
N TYR A 62 -5.18 -27.11 -7.00
CA TYR A 62 -4.94 -27.94 -8.17
C TYR A 62 -3.68 -27.50 -8.91
N CYS A 63 -3.53 -26.21 -9.22
CA CYS A 63 -2.35 -25.69 -9.91
C CYS A 63 -1.05 -25.95 -9.14
N ILE A 64 -1.06 -25.80 -7.81
CA ILE A 64 0.09 -26.10 -6.95
C ILE A 64 0.46 -27.58 -7.02
N ASN A 65 -0.53 -28.48 -7.00
CA ASN A 65 -0.28 -29.92 -7.08
C ASN A 65 0.26 -30.32 -8.47
N GLU A 66 -0.27 -29.76 -9.55
CA GLU A 66 0.23 -30.04 -10.90
C GLU A 66 1.66 -29.51 -11.08
N MET A 67 1.94 -28.31 -10.55
CA MET A 67 3.30 -27.76 -10.52
C MET A 67 4.27 -28.70 -9.78
N ASP A 68 3.86 -29.30 -8.67
CA ASP A 68 4.67 -30.27 -7.93
C ASP A 68 4.93 -31.57 -8.72
N LEU A 69 3.97 -32.00 -9.54
CA LEU A 69 4.05 -33.26 -10.30
C LEU A 69 4.85 -33.09 -11.59
N GLU A 70 4.57 -32.03 -12.36
CA GLU A 70 5.10 -31.81 -13.70
C GLU A 70 6.25 -30.80 -13.74
N GLY A 71 6.46 -30.03 -12.68
CA GLY A 71 7.45 -28.94 -12.62
C GLY A 71 7.09 -27.73 -13.48
N ILE A 72 5.88 -27.69 -14.05
CA ILE A 72 5.41 -26.64 -14.96
C ILE A 72 4.02 -26.19 -14.52
N TRP A 73 3.81 -24.87 -14.47
CA TRP A 73 2.51 -24.31 -14.13
C TRP A 73 1.49 -24.63 -15.23
N PRO A 74 0.26 -25.09 -14.91
CA PRO A 74 -0.71 -25.52 -15.93
C PRO A 74 -0.96 -24.48 -17.01
N GLU A 75 -0.90 -24.89 -18.27
CA GLU A 75 -1.01 -24.00 -19.44
C GLU A 75 -2.32 -23.20 -19.45
N GLN A 76 -3.43 -23.85 -19.09
CA GLN A 76 -4.75 -23.22 -18.99
C GLN A 76 -4.80 -22.11 -17.91
N HIS A 77 -3.86 -22.10 -16.97
CA HIS A 77 -3.82 -21.18 -15.83
C HIS A 77 -2.61 -20.24 -15.87
N GLN A 78 -2.04 -19.99 -17.05
CA GLN A 78 -0.93 -19.03 -17.21
C GLN A 78 -1.37 -17.57 -17.02
N ARG A 79 -2.65 -17.23 -17.26
CA ARG A 79 -3.18 -15.86 -17.13
C ARG A 79 -4.27 -15.81 -16.08
N ILE A 80 -3.89 -15.47 -14.85
CA ILE A 80 -4.73 -15.67 -13.68
C ILE A 80 -4.89 -14.43 -12.80
N ILE A 81 -6.01 -14.37 -12.10
CA ILE A 81 -6.32 -13.40 -11.05
C ILE A 81 -6.52 -14.15 -9.74
N ILE A 82 -5.81 -13.74 -8.69
CA ILE A 82 -5.89 -14.33 -7.35
C ILE A 82 -6.22 -13.22 -6.33
N PRO A 83 -7.25 -13.38 -5.48
CA PRO A 83 -7.50 -12.44 -4.41
C PRO A 83 -6.56 -12.65 -3.22
N TYR A 84 -6.15 -11.57 -2.55
CA TYR A 84 -5.30 -11.65 -1.34
C TYR A 84 -5.84 -12.61 -0.27
N SER A 85 -7.17 -12.77 -0.17
CA SER A 85 -7.81 -13.63 0.82
C SER A 85 -7.50 -15.13 0.65
N LEU A 86 -6.89 -15.56 -0.46
CA LEU A 86 -6.45 -16.94 -0.64
C LEU A 86 -5.05 -17.20 -0.08
N PHE A 87 -4.31 -16.15 0.31
CA PHE A 87 -2.98 -16.29 0.89
C PHE A 87 -3.08 -16.55 2.39
N ASP A 88 -3.11 -17.83 2.74
CA ASP A 88 -3.06 -18.30 4.12
C ASP A 88 -1.80 -19.14 4.39
N GLU A 89 -1.63 -19.54 5.65
CA GLU A 89 -0.56 -20.41 6.10
C GLU A 89 -0.51 -21.72 5.29
N THR A 90 -1.67 -22.31 5.01
CA THR A 90 -1.77 -23.60 4.34
C THR A 90 -1.37 -23.55 2.86
N LEU A 91 -1.52 -22.39 2.23
CA LEU A 91 -1.07 -22.15 0.87
C LEU A 91 0.46 -22.01 0.83
N LEU A 92 1.03 -21.29 1.80
CA LEU A 92 2.46 -21.02 1.87
C LEU A 92 3.29 -22.22 2.30
N TYR A 93 2.94 -22.81 3.45
CA TYR A 93 3.71 -23.87 4.11
C TYR A 93 3.11 -25.27 3.90
N GLY A 94 1.93 -25.36 3.29
CA GLY A 94 1.24 -26.62 3.12
C GLY A 94 0.50 -27.05 4.39
N SER A 95 0.14 -28.33 4.45
CA SER A 95 -0.39 -28.91 5.70
C SER A 95 -0.02 -30.38 5.83
N ASP A 96 0.37 -30.75 7.05
CA ASP A 96 0.64 -32.14 7.42
C ASP A 96 -0.68 -32.86 7.76
N GLY A 97 -1.34 -33.37 6.72
CA GLY A 97 -2.53 -34.20 6.87
C GLY A 97 -2.18 -35.64 7.28
N ARG A 98 -3.06 -36.28 8.06
CA ARG A 98 -2.93 -37.68 8.54
C ARG A 98 -2.71 -38.76 7.47
N ARG A 99 -2.87 -38.45 6.18
CA ARG A 99 -2.74 -39.42 5.05
C ARG A 99 -1.73 -39.02 3.98
N LYS A 100 -1.49 -37.73 3.74
CA LYS A 100 -0.48 -37.22 2.80
C LYS A 100 -0.20 -35.75 3.12
N ARG A 101 1.07 -35.37 3.19
CA ARG A 101 1.48 -33.95 3.30
C ARG A 101 1.03 -33.21 2.04
N LYS A 102 0.28 -32.13 2.23
CA LYS A 102 -0.04 -31.19 1.16
C LYS A 102 1.09 -30.19 1.08
N LYS A 103 1.76 -30.08 -0.06
CA LYS A 103 2.81 -29.07 -0.26
C LYS A 103 2.25 -27.66 -0.31
N GLY A 104 3.01 -26.72 0.22
CA GLY A 104 2.79 -25.28 0.04
C GLY A 104 3.60 -24.73 -1.12
N LEU A 105 3.43 -23.43 -1.41
CA LEU A 105 4.22 -22.71 -2.41
C LEU A 105 5.73 -22.79 -2.15
N LEU A 106 6.14 -22.73 -0.88
CA LEU A 106 7.55 -22.79 -0.48
C LEU A 106 8.18 -24.19 -0.61
N ASP A 107 7.36 -25.22 -0.76
CA ASP A 107 7.83 -26.61 -0.92
C ASP A 107 8.02 -26.99 -2.41
N LEU A 108 7.69 -26.09 -3.35
CA LEU A 108 7.77 -26.35 -4.79
C LEU A 108 9.18 -26.13 -5.33
N ASP A 109 9.70 -27.14 -6.03
CA ASP A 109 10.99 -27.08 -6.74
C ASP A 109 10.84 -27.73 -8.13
N PRO A 110 10.84 -26.94 -9.22
CA PRO A 110 11.07 -25.50 -9.26
C PRO A 110 9.89 -24.68 -8.72
N PRO A 111 10.13 -23.44 -8.23
CA PRO A 111 9.06 -22.53 -7.85
C PRO A 111 8.28 -22.06 -9.09
N PRO A 112 6.98 -21.74 -8.96
CA PRO A 112 6.18 -21.22 -10.06
C PRO A 112 6.71 -19.85 -10.48
N ARG A 113 6.92 -19.67 -11.79
CA ARG A 113 7.43 -18.44 -12.38
C ARG A 113 6.37 -17.81 -13.27
N PHE A 114 6.24 -16.50 -13.17
CA PHE A 114 5.38 -15.70 -14.03
C PHE A 114 6.21 -14.62 -14.71
N ASP A 115 5.97 -14.38 -16.00
CA ASP A 115 6.69 -13.34 -16.75
C ASP A 115 6.30 -11.95 -16.24
N LEU A 116 5.05 -11.78 -15.79
CA LEU A 116 4.57 -10.55 -15.20
C LEU A 116 3.68 -10.81 -13.97
N VAL A 117 4.01 -10.16 -12.85
CA VAL A 117 3.15 -10.10 -11.67
C VAL A 117 2.64 -8.68 -11.48
N ILE A 118 1.32 -8.51 -11.44
CA ILE A 118 0.64 -7.24 -11.19
C ILE A 118 -0.02 -7.31 -9.81
N VAL A 119 0.36 -6.41 -8.91
CA VAL A 119 -0.19 -6.34 -7.55
C VAL A 119 -1.03 -5.08 -7.42
N ASP A 120 -2.35 -5.23 -7.44
CA ASP A 120 -3.31 -4.15 -7.28
C ASP A 120 -3.62 -3.89 -5.81
N GLU A 121 -3.85 -2.62 -5.49
CA GLU A 121 -3.93 -2.11 -4.13
C GLU A 121 -2.80 -2.64 -3.23
N ALA A 122 -1.55 -2.48 -3.69
CA ALA A 122 -0.35 -2.98 -3.02
C ALA A 122 -0.21 -2.50 -1.56
N HIS A 123 -0.97 -1.49 -1.13
CA HIS A 123 -1.05 -1.12 0.28
C HIS A 123 -1.58 -2.25 1.19
N HIS A 124 -2.14 -3.34 0.66
CA HIS A 124 -2.50 -4.52 1.45
C HIS A 124 -1.31 -5.36 1.93
N ILE A 125 -0.12 -5.23 1.32
CA ILE A 125 1.06 -6.07 1.63
C ILE A 125 2.13 -5.35 2.47
N ARG A 126 1.77 -4.27 3.17
CA ARG A 126 2.73 -3.48 3.95
C ARG A 126 3.20 -4.16 5.23
N ASN A 127 2.40 -5.06 5.79
CA ASN A 127 2.76 -5.80 6.99
C ASN A 127 3.50 -7.10 6.61
N GLN A 128 4.81 -7.13 6.86
CA GLN A 128 5.69 -8.25 6.53
C GLN A 128 5.33 -9.55 7.26
N ASP A 129 4.68 -9.47 8.41
CA ASP A 129 4.29 -10.65 9.20
C ASP A 129 3.11 -11.40 8.58
N THR A 130 2.35 -10.74 7.71
CA THR A 130 1.15 -11.34 7.11
C THR A 130 1.50 -12.39 6.05
N PHE A 131 0.68 -13.44 5.98
CA PHE A 131 0.79 -14.45 4.92
C PHE A 131 0.60 -13.84 3.52
N SER A 132 -0.27 -12.83 3.39
CA SER A 132 -0.42 -12.08 2.14
C SER A 132 0.88 -11.46 1.66
N HIS A 133 1.64 -10.80 2.54
CA HIS A 133 2.94 -10.25 2.18
C HIS A 133 3.91 -11.34 1.74
N LYS A 134 4.06 -12.40 2.54
CA LYS A 134 4.98 -13.51 2.25
C LYS A 134 4.67 -14.20 0.92
N ALA A 135 3.39 -14.44 0.62
CA ALA A 135 2.97 -15.05 -0.63
C ALA A 135 3.19 -14.14 -1.84
N VAL A 136 2.88 -12.85 -1.71
CA VAL A 136 3.12 -11.88 -2.79
C VAL A 136 4.61 -11.71 -3.05
N ARG A 137 5.42 -11.60 -1.98
CA ARG A 137 6.88 -11.55 -2.06
C ARG A 137 7.43 -12.78 -2.78
N PHE A 138 6.95 -13.98 -2.43
CA PHE A 138 7.33 -15.21 -3.11
C PHE A 138 7.09 -15.15 -4.63
N PHE A 139 5.92 -14.69 -5.07
CA PHE A 139 5.67 -14.54 -6.51
C PHE A 139 6.53 -13.44 -7.16
N CYS A 140 6.76 -12.33 -6.46
CA CYS A 140 7.61 -11.24 -6.97
C CYS A 140 9.06 -11.67 -7.15
N ASP A 141 9.61 -12.43 -6.20
CA ASP A 141 11.01 -12.90 -6.24
C ASP A 141 11.28 -13.88 -7.38
N HIS A 142 10.25 -14.57 -7.88
CA HIS A 142 10.34 -15.56 -8.96
C HIS A 142 9.79 -15.04 -10.30
N ALA A 143 9.37 -13.78 -10.37
CA ALA A 143 8.84 -13.17 -11.58
C ALA A 143 9.91 -12.45 -12.40
N GLU A 144 9.71 -12.35 -13.71
CA GLU A 144 10.62 -11.55 -14.57
C GLU A 144 10.35 -10.04 -14.47
N ALA A 145 9.08 -9.67 -14.29
CA ALA A 145 8.65 -8.28 -14.14
C ALA A 145 7.55 -8.17 -13.09
N VAL A 146 7.56 -7.06 -12.35
CA VAL A 146 6.57 -6.79 -11.29
C VAL A 146 6.05 -5.36 -11.42
N ILE A 147 4.73 -5.19 -11.31
CA ILE A 147 4.04 -3.89 -11.33
C ILE A 147 3.17 -3.77 -10.09
N PHE A 148 3.42 -2.74 -9.27
CA PHE A 148 2.56 -2.42 -8.13
C PHE A 148 1.64 -1.24 -8.46
N LEU A 149 0.35 -1.42 -8.20
CA LEU A 149 -0.66 -0.38 -8.34
C LEU A 149 -1.18 -0.04 -6.94
N THR A 150 -1.10 1.23 -6.57
CA THR A 150 -1.65 1.70 -5.30
C THR A 150 -2.08 3.16 -5.39
N ALA A 151 -3.21 3.48 -4.76
CA ALA A 151 -3.65 4.86 -4.59
C ALA A 151 -2.98 5.54 -3.38
N THR A 152 -2.60 4.76 -2.38
CA THR A 152 -2.10 5.22 -1.07
C THR A 152 -0.88 4.40 -0.67
N PRO A 153 0.29 4.65 -1.27
CA PRO A 153 1.50 3.93 -0.88
C PRO A 153 1.96 4.22 0.56
N ILE A 154 1.51 5.34 1.14
CA ILE A 154 1.89 5.82 2.48
C ILE A 154 0.60 6.09 3.25
N GLN A 155 0.31 5.34 4.32
CA GLN A 155 -0.72 5.74 5.31
C GLN A 155 -0.14 5.91 6.72
N LEU A 156 0.88 5.12 7.10
CA LEU A 156 1.43 5.10 8.47
C LEU A 156 2.88 5.60 8.59
N GLY A 157 3.55 5.91 7.48
CA GLY A 157 4.88 6.54 7.48
C GLY A 157 5.80 6.01 6.38
N ASN A 158 7.09 6.34 6.47
CA ASN A 158 8.11 5.96 5.50
C ASN A 158 8.37 4.45 5.44
N HIS A 159 8.12 3.73 6.54
CA HIS A 159 8.29 2.27 6.59
C HIS A 159 7.36 1.54 5.60
N ASP A 160 6.10 1.99 5.45
CA ASP A 160 5.17 1.42 4.46
C ASP A 160 5.75 1.46 3.04
N LEU A 161 6.37 2.58 2.69
CA LEU A 161 6.97 2.77 1.37
C LEU A 161 8.23 1.91 1.21
N PHE A 162 9.05 1.80 2.25
CA PHE A 162 10.20 0.91 2.28
C PHE A 162 9.78 -0.53 1.98
N VAL A 163 8.77 -1.07 2.67
CA VAL A 163 8.33 -2.47 2.47
C VAL A 163 7.93 -2.72 1.01
N LEU A 164 7.16 -1.80 0.41
CA LEU A 164 6.73 -1.94 -0.99
C LEU A 164 7.91 -1.88 -1.97
N LEU A 165 8.83 -0.93 -1.79
CA LEU A 165 9.96 -0.78 -2.69
C LEU A 165 11.01 -1.88 -2.50
N ASN A 166 11.25 -2.35 -1.29
CA ASN A 166 12.06 -3.53 -1.01
C ASN A 166 11.45 -4.77 -1.66
N THR A 167 10.12 -4.89 -1.66
CA THR A 167 9.43 -6.00 -2.33
C THR A 167 9.67 -5.96 -3.86
N LEU A 168 9.68 -4.76 -4.46
CA LEU A 168 9.91 -4.56 -5.91
C LEU A 168 11.38 -4.65 -6.35
N ARG A 169 12.29 -4.05 -5.57
CA ARG A 169 13.71 -3.87 -5.89
C ARG A 169 14.56 -4.13 -4.65
N PRO A 170 14.62 -5.38 -4.18
CA PRO A 170 15.44 -5.73 -3.01
C PRO A 170 16.94 -5.52 -3.23
N ASP A 171 17.36 -5.41 -4.49
CA ASP A 171 18.73 -5.14 -4.91
C ASP A 171 19.15 -3.65 -4.76
N ILE A 172 18.18 -2.72 -4.79
CA ILE A 172 18.43 -1.29 -4.53
C ILE A 172 18.06 -0.95 -3.09
N ILE A 173 16.89 -1.40 -2.65
CA ILE A 173 16.31 -1.05 -1.35
C ILE A 173 16.54 -2.25 -0.42
N ILE A 174 17.74 -2.32 0.13
CA ILE A 174 18.22 -3.49 0.88
C ILE A 174 17.63 -3.51 2.29
N ASP A 175 17.76 -2.40 3.01
CA ASP A 175 17.37 -2.25 4.40
C ASP A 175 16.77 -0.86 4.67
N GLN A 176 16.17 -0.70 5.84
CA GLN A 176 15.44 0.52 6.20
C GLN A 176 16.38 1.72 6.40
N GLU A 177 17.58 1.54 6.95
CA GLU A 177 18.54 2.62 7.19
C GLU A 177 19.05 3.18 5.86
N SER A 178 19.43 2.30 4.93
CA SER A 178 19.78 2.67 3.56
C SER A 178 18.64 3.44 2.87
N PHE A 179 17.40 2.97 3.01
CA PHE A 179 16.23 3.65 2.45
C PHE A 179 16.02 5.05 3.04
N GLU A 180 16.19 5.20 4.36
CA GLU A 180 16.07 6.48 5.04
C GLU A 180 17.11 7.47 4.50
N HIS A 181 18.38 7.07 4.41
CA HIS A 181 19.45 7.87 3.81
C HIS A 181 19.16 8.28 2.36
N MET A 182 18.70 7.33 1.53
CA MET A 182 18.27 7.62 0.15
C MET A 182 17.15 8.65 0.09
N SER A 183 16.27 8.68 1.10
CA SER A 183 15.09 9.54 1.13
C SER A 183 15.34 10.94 1.70
N GLU A 184 16.43 11.15 2.44
CA GLU A 184 16.81 12.42 3.07
C GLU A 184 16.76 13.68 2.16
N PRO A 185 17.20 13.65 0.88
CA PRO A 185 17.12 14.84 0.03
C PRO A 185 15.69 15.15 -0.45
N ASN A 186 14.77 14.17 -0.41
CA ASN A 186 13.44 14.31 -1.03
C ASN A 186 12.58 15.42 -0.41
N PRO A 187 12.54 15.67 0.91
CA PRO A 187 11.81 16.81 1.48
C PRO A 187 12.27 18.16 0.92
N PHE A 188 13.58 18.34 0.73
CA PHE A 188 14.14 19.57 0.17
C PHE A 188 13.83 19.71 -1.33
N ILE A 189 13.86 18.61 -2.09
CA ILE A 189 13.41 18.59 -3.50
C ILE A 189 11.93 18.95 -3.58
N ASN A 190 11.08 18.38 -2.72
CA ASN A 190 9.65 18.73 -2.64
C ASN A 190 9.44 20.22 -2.33
N GLN A 191 10.26 20.80 -1.46
CA GLN A 191 10.23 22.23 -1.15
C GLN A 191 10.59 23.07 -2.38
N ALA A 192 11.65 22.71 -3.10
CA ALA A 192 12.04 23.39 -4.35
C ALA A 192 10.91 23.34 -5.40
N VAL A 193 10.28 22.17 -5.58
CA VAL A 193 9.13 21.99 -6.47
C VAL A 193 7.93 22.85 -6.02
N ALA A 194 7.63 22.89 -4.73
CA ALA A 194 6.51 23.66 -4.19
C ALA A 194 6.70 25.17 -4.42
N VAL A 195 7.90 25.67 -4.14
CA VAL A 195 8.28 27.07 -4.37
C VAL A 195 8.22 27.44 -5.85
N ALA A 196 8.77 26.58 -6.72
CA ALA A 196 8.71 26.78 -8.17
C ALA A 196 7.27 26.82 -8.72
N ARG A 197 6.36 26.04 -8.12
CA ARG A 197 4.92 26.06 -8.46
C ARG A 197 4.22 27.32 -7.94
N ALA A 198 4.48 27.72 -6.70
CA ALA A 198 3.84 28.88 -6.06
C ALA A 198 4.17 30.21 -6.75
N GLN A 199 5.40 30.33 -7.30
CA GLN A 199 5.84 31.52 -8.03
C GLN A 199 5.78 32.81 -7.20
N GLU A 200 6.06 32.71 -5.91
CA GLU A 200 6.21 33.87 -5.05
C GLU A 200 7.43 34.72 -5.47
N PRO A 201 7.53 35.99 -5.03
CA PRO A 201 8.74 36.78 -5.26
C PRO A 201 9.98 36.01 -4.78
N GLU A 202 11.06 36.07 -5.57
CA GLU A 202 12.33 35.39 -5.25
C GLU A 202 12.27 33.85 -5.19
N TRP A 203 11.23 33.23 -5.79
CA TRP A 203 11.10 31.77 -5.82
C TRP A 203 12.34 31.05 -6.37
N THR A 204 13.08 31.64 -7.31
CA THR A 204 14.30 31.04 -7.88
C THR A 204 15.42 30.92 -6.83
N ILE A 205 15.54 31.91 -5.95
CA ILE A 205 16.50 31.92 -4.84
C ILE A 205 16.10 30.87 -3.81
N GLN A 206 14.84 30.88 -3.38
CA GLN A 206 14.30 29.92 -2.42
C GLN A 206 14.39 28.46 -2.93
N ALA A 207 14.09 28.23 -4.22
CA ALA A 207 14.21 26.90 -4.82
C ALA A 207 15.66 26.42 -4.86
N LYS A 208 16.60 27.34 -5.14
CA LYS A 208 18.04 27.06 -5.10
C LYS A 208 18.51 26.73 -3.67
N GLU A 209 18.11 27.50 -2.67
CA GLU A 209 18.45 27.23 -1.26
C GLU A 209 17.96 25.86 -0.80
N ALA A 210 16.76 25.47 -1.23
CA ALA A 210 16.23 24.14 -0.98
C ALA A 210 17.07 23.05 -1.67
N LEU A 211 17.44 23.22 -2.94
CA LEU A 211 18.34 22.28 -3.64
C LEU A 211 19.74 22.19 -3.01
N ASP A 212 20.31 23.31 -2.57
CA ASP A 212 21.59 23.33 -1.88
C ASP A 212 21.51 22.58 -0.55
N SER A 213 20.38 22.66 0.15
CA SER A 213 20.09 21.86 1.35
C SER A 213 19.97 20.37 1.02
N ALA A 214 19.29 20.02 -0.08
CA ALA A 214 19.25 18.64 -0.59
C ALA A 214 20.65 18.10 -0.90
N ALA A 215 21.52 18.92 -1.47
CA ALA A 215 22.90 18.56 -1.79
C ALA A 215 23.85 18.52 -0.58
N ARG A 216 23.41 18.97 0.60
CA ARG A 216 24.19 18.88 1.85
C ARG A 216 23.92 17.61 2.63
N THR A 217 22.84 16.88 2.34
CA THR A 217 22.57 15.58 2.98
C THR A 217 23.67 14.57 2.62
N PRO A 218 23.97 13.58 3.49
CA PRO A 218 24.91 12.50 3.21
C PRO A 218 24.73 11.87 1.81
N TRP A 219 23.50 11.53 1.44
CA TRP A 219 23.17 11.00 0.13
C TRP A 219 23.34 12.04 -0.99
N GLY A 220 22.93 13.29 -0.73
CA GLY A 220 23.05 14.39 -1.68
C GLY A 220 24.49 14.71 -2.05
N GLN A 221 25.40 14.66 -1.08
CA GLN A 221 26.83 14.85 -1.32
C GLN A 221 27.42 13.74 -2.19
N SER A 222 26.99 12.50 -1.96
CA SER A 222 27.56 11.32 -2.61
C SER A 222 27.01 11.07 -4.01
N ILE A 223 25.76 11.45 -4.29
CA ILE A 223 25.07 11.11 -5.54
C ILE A 223 24.48 12.34 -6.22
N LEU A 224 23.69 13.17 -5.51
CA LEU A 224 22.94 14.26 -6.13
C LEU A 224 23.85 15.31 -6.78
N ARG A 225 24.97 15.68 -6.13
CA ARG A 225 25.94 16.65 -6.69
C ARG A 225 26.62 16.19 -7.98
N HIS A 226 26.73 14.87 -8.16
CA HIS A 226 27.33 14.29 -9.36
C HIS A 226 26.32 14.10 -10.49
N ASN A 227 25.03 14.34 -10.24
CA ASN A 227 23.99 14.28 -11.27
C ASN A 227 24.10 15.49 -12.22
N PRO A 228 24.30 15.28 -13.54
CA PRO A 228 24.36 16.37 -14.51
C PRO A 228 23.11 17.24 -14.54
N GLU A 229 21.91 16.64 -14.39
CA GLU A 229 20.65 17.38 -14.39
C GLU A 229 20.54 18.28 -13.15
N PHE A 230 21.02 17.83 -11.98
CA PHE A 230 21.07 18.67 -10.80
C PHE A 230 21.92 19.94 -11.03
N ASN A 231 23.10 19.77 -11.65
CA ASN A 231 23.98 20.90 -11.94
C ASN A 231 23.38 21.85 -12.98
N ARG A 232 22.69 21.31 -14.00
CA ARG A 232 21.97 22.10 -15.01
C ARG A 232 20.84 22.91 -14.40
N ILE A 233 20.01 22.30 -13.56
CA ILE A 233 18.90 22.95 -12.85
C ILE A 233 19.44 24.06 -11.94
N ASN A 234 20.50 23.78 -11.18
CA ASN A 234 21.10 24.76 -10.26
C ASN A 234 21.69 25.97 -11.00
N ALA A 235 22.38 25.73 -12.14
CA ALA A 235 22.86 26.80 -13.01
C ALA A 235 21.70 27.66 -13.54
N ARG A 236 20.61 27.03 -13.99
CA ARG A 236 19.45 27.75 -14.53
C ARG A 236 18.73 28.58 -13.47
N LEU A 237 18.57 28.06 -12.26
CA LEU A 237 18.00 28.81 -11.13
C LEU A 237 18.85 30.03 -10.77
N ALA A 238 20.18 29.94 -10.90
CA ALA A 238 21.09 31.06 -10.63
C ALA A 238 20.97 32.22 -11.64
N GLU A 239 20.54 31.94 -12.87
CA GLU A 239 20.33 32.99 -13.91
C GLU A 239 19.09 33.86 -13.64
N GLY A 240 18.12 33.35 -12.86
CA GLY A 240 16.97 34.10 -12.32
C GLY A 240 15.87 34.52 -13.32
N LYS A 241 16.14 34.52 -14.63
CA LYS A 241 15.15 34.83 -15.67
C LYS A 241 14.60 33.55 -16.29
N ILE A 242 13.44 33.09 -15.80
CA ILE A 242 12.80 31.85 -16.26
C ILE A 242 11.41 32.16 -16.79
N GLY A 243 11.17 31.84 -18.06
CA GLY A 243 9.86 32.00 -18.72
C GLY A 243 8.81 31.02 -18.18
N LEU A 244 7.55 31.20 -18.58
CA LEU A 244 6.46 30.35 -18.09
C LEU A 244 6.58 28.89 -18.57
N GLU A 245 6.88 28.67 -19.86
CA GLU A 245 7.10 27.33 -20.42
C GLU A 245 8.34 26.66 -19.81
N GLU A 246 9.44 27.41 -19.71
CA GLU A 246 10.68 26.92 -19.10
C GLU A 246 10.49 26.53 -17.63
N ARG A 247 9.64 27.27 -16.89
CA ARG A 247 9.32 26.93 -15.50
C ARG A 247 8.57 25.61 -15.40
N VAL A 248 7.64 25.32 -16.32
CA VAL A 248 6.93 24.04 -16.33
C VAL A 248 7.93 22.90 -16.56
N GLN A 249 8.84 23.06 -17.52
CA GLN A 249 9.91 22.08 -17.74
C GLN A 249 10.80 21.93 -16.51
N LEU A 250 11.20 23.04 -15.88
CA LEU A 250 12.02 23.03 -14.67
C LEU A 250 11.33 22.30 -13.51
N ILE A 251 10.02 22.44 -13.35
CA ILE A 251 9.25 21.70 -12.35
C ILE A 251 9.33 20.19 -12.61
N THR A 252 9.16 19.78 -13.87
CA THR A 252 9.32 18.36 -14.26
C THR A 252 10.74 17.86 -14.00
N ASP A 253 11.75 18.65 -14.33
CA ASP A 253 13.16 18.30 -14.13
C ASP A 253 13.49 18.20 -12.62
N LEU A 254 12.96 19.11 -11.80
CA LEU A 254 13.06 19.06 -10.33
C LEU A 254 12.38 17.81 -9.76
N GLU A 255 11.18 17.45 -10.24
CA GLU A 255 10.49 16.23 -9.80
C GLU A 255 11.26 14.97 -10.21
N ALA A 256 11.96 14.98 -11.34
CA ALA A 256 12.82 13.89 -11.78
C ALA A 256 14.03 13.66 -10.88
N LEU A 257 14.48 14.67 -10.11
CA LEU A 257 15.57 14.53 -9.13
C LEU A 257 15.20 13.69 -7.90
N HIS A 258 13.92 13.40 -7.68
CA HIS A 258 13.51 12.51 -6.58
C HIS A 258 14.21 11.17 -6.66
N THR A 259 14.69 10.67 -5.52
CA THR A 259 15.50 9.44 -5.47
C THR A 259 14.79 8.22 -6.06
N PHE A 260 13.46 8.18 -5.97
CA PHE A 260 12.62 7.06 -6.42
C PHE A 260 11.83 7.36 -7.70
N SER A 261 12.13 8.45 -8.42
CA SER A 261 11.41 8.85 -9.64
C SER A 261 11.46 7.78 -10.75
N GLY A 262 12.56 7.02 -10.83
CA GLY A 262 12.71 5.93 -11.80
C GLY A 262 11.95 4.63 -11.44
N ILE A 263 11.45 4.51 -10.20
CA ILE A 263 10.73 3.31 -9.72
C ILE A 263 9.25 3.63 -9.52
N ILE A 264 8.93 4.86 -9.10
CA ILE A 264 7.58 5.29 -8.76
C ILE A 264 7.13 6.35 -9.75
N ASN A 265 6.02 6.05 -10.42
CA ASN A 265 5.24 7.06 -11.13
C ASN A 265 4.03 7.49 -10.30
N ARG A 266 3.74 8.79 -10.27
CA ARG A 266 2.58 9.34 -9.57
C ARG A 266 1.97 10.51 -10.32
N THR A 267 0.84 10.25 -10.94
CA THR A 267 -0.04 11.27 -11.50
C THR A 267 -1.15 11.60 -10.50
N ARG A 268 -1.35 12.90 -10.20
CA ARG A 268 -2.46 13.37 -9.37
C ARG A 268 -3.59 13.86 -10.26
N ARG A 269 -4.83 13.83 -9.76
CA ARG A 269 -6.01 14.33 -10.51
C ARG A 269 -5.82 15.78 -10.98
N ARG A 270 -5.21 16.63 -10.16
CA ARG A 270 -4.94 18.02 -10.52
C ARG A 270 -3.98 18.19 -11.71
N ASP A 271 -3.25 17.15 -12.09
CA ASP A 271 -2.24 17.21 -13.16
C ASP A 271 -2.83 16.82 -14.54
N ILE A 272 -4.04 16.23 -14.61
CA ILE A 272 -4.62 15.66 -15.86
C ILE A 272 -5.71 16.57 -16.46
N GLY A 273 -6.41 17.38 -15.67
CA GLY A 273 -7.44 18.30 -16.18
C GLY A 273 -8.42 18.81 -15.13
N GLU A 274 -9.50 19.44 -15.60
CA GLU A 274 -10.58 19.95 -14.75
C GLU A 274 -11.45 18.80 -14.22
N PHE A 275 -11.20 18.40 -12.97
CA PHE A 275 -12.11 17.55 -12.23
C PHE A 275 -13.11 18.39 -11.44
N THR A 276 -14.28 17.83 -11.15
CA THR A 276 -15.25 18.46 -10.25
C THR A 276 -14.61 18.71 -8.88
N VAL A 277 -14.60 19.99 -8.47
CA VAL A 277 -14.09 20.41 -7.17
C VAL A 277 -15.02 19.88 -6.08
N ARG A 278 -14.51 18.97 -5.25
CA ARG A 278 -15.25 18.46 -4.09
C ARG A 278 -14.99 19.40 -2.91
N LYS A 279 -16.03 20.08 -2.43
CA LYS A 279 -15.98 20.84 -1.17
C LYS A 279 -16.56 19.96 -0.07
N PRO A 280 -15.73 19.37 0.82
CA PRO A 280 -16.25 18.62 1.95
C PRO A 280 -16.93 19.59 2.91
N GLU A 281 -18.17 19.32 3.27
CA GLU A 281 -18.89 20.04 4.31
C GLU A 281 -19.00 19.13 5.53
N THR A 282 -18.40 19.55 6.65
CA THR A 282 -18.51 18.83 7.91
C THR A 282 -19.72 19.36 8.65
N VAL A 283 -20.77 18.55 8.73
CA VAL A 283 -21.93 18.83 9.59
C VAL A 283 -21.64 18.28 10.97
N VAL A 284 -21.40 19.18 11.93
CA VAL A 284 -21.28 18.80 13.34
C VAL A 284 -22.69 18.64 13.90
N VAL A 285 -22.99 17.44 14.39
CA VAL A 285 -24.28 17.11 15.02
C VAL A 285 -24.01 16.90 16.50
N GLU A 286 -24.58 17.77 17.32
CA GLU A 286 -24.55 17.60 18.78
C GLU A 286 -25.44 16.45 19.21
N PHE A 287 -25.04 15.73 20.25
CA PHE A 287 -25.92 14.75 20.88
C PHE A 287 -27.15 15.44 21.45
N THR A 288 -28.32 14.78 21.32
CA THR A 288 -29.46 15.15 22.17
C THR A 288 -29.12 14.89 23.64
N PRO A 289 -29.78 15.57 24.60
CA PRO A 289 -29.51 15.35 26.03
C PRO A 289 -29.56 13.87 26.44
N LYS A 290 -30.56 13.13 25.94
CA LYS A 290 -30.71 11.68 26.21
C LYS A 290 -29.60 10.83 25.60
N GLN A 291 -29.14 11.18 24.39
CA GLN A 291 -28.02 10.48 23.74
C GLN A 291 -26.72 10.74 24.46
N LYS A 292 -26.51 11.97 24.94
CA LYS A 292 -25.32 12.33 25.70
C LYS A 292 -25.28 11.61 27.05
N GLU A 293 -26.39 11.60 27.78
CA GLU A 293 -26.55 10.85 29.03
C GLU A 293 -26.21 9.37 28.83
N LEU A 294 -26.87 8.71 27.87
CA LEU A 294 -26.60 7.30 27.57
C LEU A 294 -25.14 7.04 27.15
N HIS A 295 -24.58 7.90 26.31
CA HIS A 295 -23.19 7.77 25.85
C HIS A 295 -22.20 7.90 27.01
N ASP A 296 -22.38 8.93 27.84
CA ASP A 296 -21.47 9.24 28.95
C ASP A 296 -21.58 8.19 30.06
N GLU A 297 -22.80 7.73 30.39
CA GLU A 297 -23.02 6.62 31.33
C GLU A 297 -22.37 5.32 30.85
N LEU A 298 -22.54 4.97 29.57
CA LEU A 298 -21.94 3.77 28.98
C LEU A 298 -20.41 3.80 29.07
N LEU A 299 -19.80 4.94 28.74
CA LEU A 299 -18.35 5.09 28.85
C LEU A 299 -17.88 5.06 30.31
N GLN A 300 -18.68 5.60 31.24
CA GLN A 300 -18.36 5.57 32.66
C GLN A 300 -18.41 4.15 33.21
N VAL A 301 -19.49 3.39 32.97
CA VAL A 301 -19.64 2.00 33.43
C VAL A 301 -18.49 1.13 32.92
N GLN A 302 -18.16 1.25 31.63
CA GLN A 302 -17.05 0.48 31.05
C GLN A 302 -15.69 0.85 31.65
N ALA A 303 -15.46 2.14 31.91
CA ALA A 303 -14.24 2.59 32.57
C ALA A 303 -14.14 2.03 34.00
N GLU A 304 -15.24 2.03 34.76
CA GLU A 304 -15.30 1.48 36.11
C GLU A 304 -15.01 -0.04 36.14
N VAL A 305 -15.59 -0.80 35.20
CA VAL A 305 -15.35 -2.24 35.06
C VAL A 305 -13.87 -2.52 34.76
N PHE A 306 -13.28 -1.81 33.79
CA PHE A 306 -11.86 -1.99 33.47
C PHE A 306 -10.91 -1.56 34.59
N SER A 307 -11.24 -0.49 35.31
CA SER A 307 -10.45 -0.05 36.47
C SER A 307 -10.42 -1.12 37.57
N ARG A 308 -11.53 -1.85 37.78
CA ARG A 308 -11.58 -2.96 38.76
C ARG A 308 -10.77 -4.17 38.31
N LEU A 309 -10.87 -4.58 37.05
CA LEU A 309 -10.23 -5.79 36.54
C LEU A 309 -8.71 -5.65 36.29
N HIS A 310 -8.24 -4.47 35.90
CA HIS A 310 -6.86 -4.31 35.41
C HIS A 310 -6.05 -3.22 36.16
N GLY A 311 -6.66 -2.56 37.15
CA GLY A 311 -6.07 -1.40 37.82
C GLY A 311 -5.95 -0.17 36.90
N ASP A 312 -5.59 0.98 37.48
CA ASP A 312 -5.66 2.29 36.80
C ASP A 312 -4.68 2.50 35.63
N VAL A 313 -3.73 1.59 35.40
CA VAL A 313 -2.56 1.86 34.55
C VAL A 313 -2.86 1.75 33.04
N ASN A 314 -3.96 1.09 32.61
CA ASN A 314 -4.25 0.87 31.18
C ASN A 314 -5.67 1.17 30.72
N VAL A 315 -6.54 1.69 31.59
CA VAL A 315 -7.97 1.92 31.27
C VAL A 315 -8.15 2.86 30.09
N LYS A 316 -7.36 3.94 30.01
CA LYS A 316 -7.44 4.90 28.89
C LYS A 316 -7.17 4.25 27.53
N PHE A 317 -6.26 3.29 27.46
CA PHE A 317 -5.93 2.60 26.22
C PHE A 317 -7.04 1.64 25.81
N MET A 318 -7.57 0.83 26.74
CA MET A 318 -8.68 -0.10 26.47
C MET A 318 -9.96 0.63 26.05
N MET A 319 -10.21 1.81 26.64
CA MET A 319 -11.35 2.66 26.30
C MET A 319 -11.30 3.24 24.87
N THR A 320 -10.16 3.21 24.18
CA THR A 320 -10.06 3.76 22.81
C THR A 320 -10.94 3.01 21.81
N THR A 321 -11.00 1.67 21.91
CA THR A 321 -11.83 0.84 21.03
C THR A 321 -13.32 1.10 21.26
N ILE A 322 -13.75 1.15 22.52
CA ILE A 322 -15.16 1.41 22.89
C ILE A 322 -15.58 2.81 22.46
N ARG A 323 -14.77 3.84 22.74
CA ARG A 323 -15.04 5.21 22.30
C ARG A 323 -15.16 5.32 20.79
N ARG A 324 -14.28 4.65 20.04
CA ARG A 324 -14.32 4.63 18.57
C ARG A 324 -15.60 3.97 18.04
N GLN A 325 -16.05 2.88 18.66
CA GLN A 325 -17.28 2.21 18.25
C GLN A 325 -18.54 2.98 18.67
N ALA A 326 -18.56 3.57 19.86
CA ALA A 326 -19.64 4.42 20.36
C ALA A 326 -19.85 5.66 19.46
N ALA A 327 -18.76 6.24 18.95
CA ALA A 327 -18.80 7.33 17.98
C ALA A 327 -19.28 6.90 16.58
N SER A 328 -19.27 5.60 16.26
CA SER A 328 -19.69 5.08 14.96
C SER A 328 -21.17 4.69 14.94
N CYS A 329 -21.61 3.79 15.83
CA CYS A 329 -23.00 3.34 15.89
C CYS A 329 -23.30 2.67 17.24
N LEU A 330 -24.12 3.32 18.08
CA LEU A 330 -24.55 2.78 19.38
C LEU A 330 -25.32 1.45 19.24
N PHE A 331 -26.13 1.28 18.19
CA PHE A 331 -26.84 0.02 17.94
C PHE A 331 -25.90 -1.12 17.55
N GLY A 332 -24.86 -0.83 16.76
CA GLY A 332 -23.84 -1.81 16.39
C GLY A 332 -22.90 -2.17 17.54
N LEU A 333 -22.82 -1.29 18.55
CA LEU A 333 -22.04 -1.50 19.76
C LEU A 333 -22.76 -2.41 20.78
N ALA A 334 -24.09 -2.49 20.77
CA ALA A 334 -24.86 -3.23 21.76
C ALA A 334 -24.46 -4.72 21.89
N PRO A 335 -24.31 -5.51 20.80
CA PRO A 335 -23.88 -6.91 20.91
C PRO A 335 -22.47 -7.07 21.49
N PHE A 336 -21.57 -6.14 21.17
CA PHE A 336 -20.20 -6.15 21.67
C PHE A 336 -20.16 -5.83 23.17
N LEU A 337 -21.00 -4.89 23.64
CA LEU A 337 -21.14 -4.61 25.07
C LEU A 337 -21.78 -5.76 25.83
N GLU A 338 -22.76 -6.44 25.25
CA GLU A 338 -23.39 -7.62 25.85
C GLU A 338 -22.37 -8.77 26.03
N GLU A 339 -21.49 -8.97 25.06
CA GLU A 339 -20.38 -9.94 25.16
C GLU A 339 -19.35 -9.54 26.24
N ILE A 340 -18.97 -8.26 26.31
CA ILE A 340 -18.05 -7.77 27.36
C ILE A 340 -18.69 -7.93 28.74
N LEU A 341 -19.94 -7.50 28.89
CA LEU A 341 -20.64 -7.56 30.17
C LEU A 341 -20.81 -9.02 30.62
N SER A 342 -21.21 -9.93 29.74
CA SER A 342 -21.34 -11.36 30.09
C SER A 342 -20.01 -11.98 30.52
N ARG A 343 -18.92 -11.77 29.76
CA ARG A 343 -17.59 -12.27 30.14
C ARG A 343 -17.07 -11.70 31.45
N HIS A 344 -17.19 -10.40 31.63
CA HIS A 344 -16.62 -9.72 32.80
C HIS A 344 -17.45 -9.98 34.06
N LEU A 345 -18.78 -10.13 33.93
CA LEU A 345 -19.64 -10.57 35.04
C LEU A 345 -19.31 -12.00 35.47
N ASP A 346 -19.03 -12.89 34.51
CA ASP A 346 -18.54 -14.23 34.84
C ASP A 346 -17.22 -14.12 35.60
N GLU A 347 -16.19 -13.45 35.07
CA GLU A 347 -14.89 -13.28 35.72
C GLU A 347 -14.97 -12.67 37.14
N LEU A 348 -15.80 -11.64 37.33
CA LEU A 348 -16.04 -11.03 38.65
C LEU A 348 -16.76 -11.98 39.62
N SER A 349 -17.68 -12.83 39.12
CA SER A 349 -18.35 -13.82 39.95
C SER A 349 -17.43 -14.94 40.43
N TRP A 350 -16.38 -15.26 39.67
CA TRP A 350 -15.33 -16.21 40.07
C TRP A 350 -14.40 -15.60 41.13
N GLU A 351 -14.02 -14.32 41.01
CA GLU A 351 -13.20 -13.62 42.03
C GLU A 351 -13.91 -13.42 43.37
N GLU A 352 -15.24 -13.26 43.38
CA GLU A 352 -16.06 -13.20 44.60
C GLU A 352 -16.30 -14.59 45.23
N ALA A 353 -16.15 -15.68 44.47
CA ALA A 353 -16.31 -17.05 44.98
C ALA A 353 -14.99 -17.64 45.54
N ASP A 354 -13.84 -17.10 45.14
CA ASP A 354 -12.50 -17.50 45.61
C ASP A 354 -11.98 -16.65 46.79
N ASN A 355 -12.74 -15.64 47.26
CA ASN A 355 -12.53 -14.90 48.52
C ASN A 355 -13.59 -15.29 49.56
#